data_AF-A0A384LED1-F1
#
_entry.id   AF-A0A384LED1-F1
#
_cell.length_a   1.000
_cell.length_b   1.000
_cell.length_c   1.000
_cell.angle_alpha   90.00
_cell.angle_beta   90.00
_cell.angle_gamma   90.00
#
_symmetry.space_group_name_H-M   'P 1'
#
loop_
_entity.id
_entity.type
_entity.pdbx_description
1 polymer ?
#
loop_
_entity_poly.entity_id
_entity_poly.type
_entity_poly.pdbx_seq_one_letter_code
_entity_poly.pdbx_strand_id
1 'polypeptide(L)'
;MDFLNQIRKRQRELKLSNILNFSPLTNEERKHLIKIYGLLAVGTMITALSCYVDIYFLKIPRFIASMVSLFCSFALAGSCSYSHYGNILPGASKKRLLYFAGISSSIGILMSDYIAYVNYLNPSILPLAFFGSLSIFSCFSLSAIFSKNRISLFLGTVLCAVCSYVALISFMNFFIRSRYIDATLLYVGFFMYMGFVLFDTQITLFDFRRGNKDYIMHSICLYLDLVGLFTHLLRILGQKEEKKKK
;
A
#
# COMPACT_ATOMS: atom_id res chain seq x y z
N MET A 1 -30.29 3.65 -43.31
CA MET A 1 -29.43 4.82 -42.99
C MET A 1 -29.33 5.12 -41.48
N ASP A 2 -30.17 4.52 -40.64
CA ASP A 2 -30.19 4.80 -39.19
C ASP A 2 -29.02 4.23 -38.38
N PHE A 3 -28.46 3.09 -38.78
CA PHE A 3 -27.36 2.45 -38.04
C PHE A 3 -26.07 3.31 -38.01
N LEU A 4 -25.73 3.94 -39.14
CA LEU A 4 -24.58 4.83 -39.25
C LEU A 4 -24.79 6.14 -38.46
N ASN A 5 -26.03 6.64 -38.40
CA ASN A 5 -26.37 7.79 -37.56
C ASN A 5 -26.31 7.43 -36.07
N GLN A 6 -26.68 6.21 -35.69
CA GLN A 6 -26.58 5.71 -34.31
C GLN A 6 -25.13 5.56 -33.86
N ILE A 7 -24.25 5.03 -34.72
CA ILE A 7 -22.80 4.94 -34.45
C ILE A 7 -22.18 6.34 -34.33
N ARG A 8 -22.53 7.26 -35.23
CA ARG A 8 -22.06 8.65 -35.19
C ARG A 8 -22.54 9.40 -33.94
N LYS A 9 -23.75 9.11 -33.45
CA LYS A 9 -24.30 9.64 -32.20
C LYS A 9 -23.57 9.07 -30.98
N ARG A 10 -23.30 7.75 -30.97
CA ARG A 10 -22.52 7.07 -29.92
C ARG A 10 -21.07 7.57 -29.86
N GLN A 11 -20.44 7.88 -31.00
CA GLN A 11 -19.12 8.51 -31.05
C GLN A 11 -19.12 9.98 -30.61
N ARG A 12 -20.21 10.74 -30.82
CA ARG A 12 -20.35 12.10 -30.27
C ARG A 12 -20.64 12.14 -28.77
N GLU A 13 -21.27 11.12 -28.22
CA GLU A 13 -21.45 10.98 -26.76
C GLU A 13 -20.16 10.57 -26.04
N LEU A 14 -19.24 9.92 -26.75
CA LEU A 14 -17.82 9.78 -26.36
C LEU A 14 -17.07 11.09 -26.58
N LYS A 15 -17.57 12.19 -26.03
CA LYS A 15 -16.76 13.40 -25.84
C LYS A 15 -15.50 13.00 -25.06
N LEU A 16 -14.32 13.10 -25.68
CA LEU A 16 -13.03 12.95 -24.99
C LEU A 16 -12.94 13.88 -23.76
N SER A 17 -13.66 15.01 -23.78
CA SER A 17 -13.81 15.90 -22.62
C SER A 17 -14.61 15.28 -21.47
N ASN A 18 -15.43 14.25 -21.69
CA ASN A 18 -16.13 13.49 -20.65
C ASN A 18 -15.31 12.31 -20.11
N ILE A 19 -14.35 11.80 -20.89
CA ILE A 19 -13.37 10.80 -20.45
C ILE A 19 -12.25 11.48 -19.65
N LEU A 20 -11.93 12.73 -20.00
CA LEU A 20 -11.03 13.63 -19.27
C LEU A 20 -11.79 14.60 -18.34
N ASN A 21 -13.11 14.44 -18.17
CA ASN A 21 -13.83 15.06 -17.05
C ASN A 21 -13.51 14.24 -15.81
N PHE A 22 -12.28 14.39 -15.35
CA PHE A 22 -11.94 14.20 -13.96
C PHE A 22 -12.97 15.02 -13.18
N SER A 23 -13.92 14.37 -12.50
CA SER A 23 -14.77 15.08 -11.54
C SER A 23 -13.82 15.89 -10.67
N PRO A 24 -13.90 17.24 -10.67
CA PRO A 24 -12.92 18.02 -9.95
C PRO A 24 -13.02 17.60 -8.49
N LEU A 25 -11.92 17.06 -7.95
CA LEU A 25 -11.82 16.77 -6.52
C LEU A 25 -12.31 17.99 -5.76
N THR A 26 -13.23 17.79 -4.83
CA THR A 26 -13.61 18.90 -3.95
C THR A 26 -12.37 19.39 -3.21
N ASN A 27 -12.29 20.70 -2.95
CA ASN A 27 -11.16 21.29 -2.22
C ASN A 27 -10.91 20.59 -0.86
N GLU A 28 -11.96 20.05 -0.26
CA GLU A 28 -11.91 19.29 0.98
C GLU A 28 -11.36 17.85 0.80
N GLU A 29 -11.71 17.15 -0.28
CA GLU A 29 -11.11 15.84 -0.64
C GLU A 29 -9.60 16.00 -0.86
N ARG A 30 -9.18 17.06 -1.56
CA ARG A 30 -7.76 17.34 -1.82
C ARG A 30 -6.98 17.59 -0.54
N LYS A 31 -7.51 18.41 0.37
CA LYS A 31 -6.89 18.66 1.68
C LYS A 31 -6.74 17.39 2.50
N HIS A 32 -7.74 16.50 2.44
CA HIS A 32 -7.70 15.20 3.12
C HIS A 32 -6.61 14.29 2.55
N LEU A 33 -6.55 14.16 1.23
CA LEU A 33 -5.51 13.39 0.54
C LEU A 33 -4.11 13.93 0.84
N ILE A 34 -3.90 15.24 0.87
CA ILE A 34 -2.60 15.84 1.23
C ILE A 34 -2.15 15.41 2.63
N LYS A 35 -3.07 15.36 3.61
CA LYS A 35 -2.76 14.87 4.96
C LYS A 35 -2.39 13.39 4.96
N ILE A 36 -3.09 12.59 4.16
CA ILE A 36 -2.84 11.15 4.03
C ILE A 36 -1.46 10.89 3.41
N TYR A 37 -1.18 11.47 2.25
CA TYR A 37 0.11 11.30 1.58
C TYR A 37 1.27 11.93 2.37
N GLY A 38 1.02 13.03 3.10
CA GLY A 38 1.98 13.61 4.02
C GLY A 38 2.32 12.67 5.18
N LEU A 39 1.33 12.05 5.82
CA LEU A 39 1.56 11.08 6.89
C LEU A 39 2.23 9.79 6.37
N LEU A 40 1.86 9.33 5.18
CA LEU A 40 2.51 8.23 4.48
C LEU A 40 4.00 8.53 4.24
N ALA A 41 4.34 9.73 3.77
CA ALA A 41 5.73 10.14 3.57
C ALA A 41 6.52 10.15 4.90
N VAL A 42 5.93 10.71 5.96
CA VAL A 42 6.53 10.66 7.31
C VAL A 42 6.73 9.21 7.78
N GLY A 43 5.75 8.33 7.58
CA GLY A 43 5.86 6.91 7.88
C GLY A 43 7.02 6.24 7.16
N THR A 44 7.18 6.50 5.86
CA THR A 44 8.32 5.96 5.09
C THR A 44 9.67 6.47 5.58
N MET A 45 9.77 7.73 5.98
CA MET A 45 11.00 8.29 6.58
C MET A 45 11.33 7.63 7.92
N ILE A 46 10.31 7.41 8.76
CA ILE A 46 10.47 6.68 10.03
C ILE A 46 10.97 5.26 9.75
N THR A 47 10.37 4.55 8.79
CA THR A 47 10.81 3.20 8.40
C THR A 47 12.27 3.18 7.93
N ALA A 48 12.67 4.16 7.11
CA ALA A 48 14.04 4.28 6.64
C ALA A 48 15.03 4.54 7.78
N LEU A 49 14.70 5.46 8.69
CA LEU A 49 15.51 5.77 9.87
C LEU A 49 15.62 4.55 10.81
N SER A 50 14.52 3.86 11.09
CA SER A 50 14.52 2.67 11.93
C SER A 50 15.33 1.53 11.32
N CYS A 51 15.25 1.33 10.00
CA CYS A 51 16.09 0.37 9.29
C CYS A 51 17.59 0.74 9.43
N TYR A 52 17.95 2.01 9.24
CA TYR A 52 19.32 2.48 9.38
C TYR A 52 19.85 2.24 10.81
N VAL A 53 19.07 2.65 11.82
CA VAL A 53 19.46 2.48 13.23
C VAL A 53 19.62 1.00 13.59
N ASP A 54 18.75 0.12 13.09
CA ASP A 54 18.84 -1.31 13.39
C ASP A 54 20.09 -1.97 12.79
N ILE A 55 20.43 -1.62 11.54
CA ILE A 55 21.61 -2.16 10.84
C ILE A 55 22.91 -1.79 11.56
N TYR A 56 23.03 -0.55 12.05
CA TYR A 56 24.29 -0.03 12.59
C TYR A 56 24.40 -0.07 14.12
N PHE A 57 23.30 0.09 14.86
CA PHE A 57 23.34 0.31 16.32
C PHE A 57 22.63 -0.77 17.13
N LEU A 58 21.34 -1.03 16.85
CA LEU A 58 20.47 -1.64 17.85
C LEU A 58 20.20 -3.15 17.68
N LYS A 59 20.51 -3.76 16.52
CA LYS A 59 20.30 -5.20 16.19
C LYS A 59 19.16 -5.84 17.00
N ILE A 60 17.98 -5.25 16.90
CA ILE A 60 16.85 -5.58 17.76
C ILE A 60 16.38 -6.99 17.38
N PRO A 61 16.11 -7.88 18.36
CA PRO A 61 15.55 -9.19 18.05
C PRO A 61 14.19 -9.03 17.36
N ARG A 62 14.05 -9.66 16.20
CA ARG A 62 12.87 -9.53 15.31
C ARG A 62 11.56 -9.93 16.00
N PHE A 63 11.62 -10.85 16.96
CA PHE A 63 10.46 -11.21 17.77
C PHE A 63 9.89 -10.00 18.53
N ILE A 64 10.75 -9.17 19.15
CA ILE A 64 10.31 -7.96 19.87
C ILE A 64 9.67 -6.97 18.88
N ALA A 65 10.31 -6.74 17.73
CA ALA A 65 9.75 -5.86 16.70
C ALA A 65 8.38 -6.34 16.21
N SER A 66 8.18 -7.66 16.06
CA SER A 66 6.89 -8.23 15.67
C SER A 66 5.80 -8.04 16.74
N MET A 67 6.14 -8.21 18.02
CA MET A 67 5.21 -8.01 19.13
C MET A 67 4.79 -6.54 19.26
N VAL A 68 5.74 -5.62 19.09
CA VAL A 68 5.46 -4.17 19.10
C VAL A 68 4.54 -3.79 17.94
N SER A 69 4.83 -4.27 16.73
CA SER A 69 3.98 -4.03 15.55
C SER A 69 2.55 -4.53 15.77
N LEU A 70 2.40 -5.75 16.31
CA LEU A 70 1.11 -6.35 16.59
C LEU A 70 0.33 -5.55 17.65
N PHE A 71 0.98 -5.19 18.77
CA PHE A 71 0.38 -4.37 19.81
C PHE A 71 -0.07 -3.00 19.27
N CYS A 72 0.79 -2.30 18.53
CA CYS A 72 0.45 -1.00 17.96
C CYS A 72 -0.68 -1.10 16.94
N SER A 73 -0.73 -2.17 16.14
CA SER A 73 -1.81 -2.41 15.17
C SER A 73 -3.15 -2.65 15.87
N PHE A 74 -3.19 -3.50 16.91
CA PHE A 74 -4.38 -3.71 17.72
C PHE A 74 -4.83 -2.44 18.46
N ALA A 75 -3.89 -1.67 19.01
CA ALA A 75 -4.18 -0.40 19.67
C ALA A 75 -4.77 0.63 18.69
N LEU A 76 -4.25 0.70 17.46
CA LEU A 76 -4.76 1.59 16.43
C LEU A 76 -6.15 1.16 15.94
N ALA A 77 -6.36 -0.14 15.70
CA ALA A 77 -7.67 -0.69 15.33
C ALA A 77 -8.72 -0.50 16.43
N GLY A 78 -8.36 -0.77 17.70
CA GLY A 78 -9.23 -0.55 18.85
C GLY A 78 -9.61 0.92 19.04
N SER A 79 -8.68 1.84 18.75
CA SER A 79 -8.96 3.29 18.82
C SER A 79 -9.97 3.77 17.77
N CYS A 80 -10.12 3.05 16.65
CA CYS A 80 -11.06 3.42 15.58
C CYS A 80 -12.52 3.15 15.98
N SER A 81 -12.78 2.08 16.75
CA SER A 81 -14.13 1.75 17.22
C SER A 81 -14.70 2.81 18.16
N TYR A 82 -13.84 3.47 18.94
CA TYR A 82 -14.23 4.54 19.85
C TYR A 82 -14.55 5.87 19.14
N SER A 83 -13.97 6.09 17.95
CA SER A 83 -14.13 7.32 17.17
C SER A 83 -15.46 7.41 16.42
N HIS A 84 -16.19 6.31 16.23
CA HIS A 84 -17.46 6.30 15.51
C HIS A 84 -18.65 6.77 16.38
N TYR A 85 -18.54 6.66 17.72
CA TYR A 85 -19.62 6.96 18.66
C TYR A 85 -19.55 8.38 19.26
N GLY A 86 -18.40 9.06 19.14
CA GLY A 86 -18.21 10.43 19.62
C GLY A 86 -17.99 11.38 18.45
N ASN A 87 -18.74 12.48 18.41
CA ASN A 87 -18.56 13.62 17.51
C ASN A 87 -17.21 14.35 17.73
N ILE A 88 -16.09 13.64 17.63
CA ILE A 88 -14.73 14.18 17.75
C ILE A 88 -13.97 13.86 16.46
N LEU A 89 -14.25 14.64 15.42
CA LEU A 89 -13.25 15.01 14.42
C LEU A 89 -12.94 16.50 14.67
N PRO A 90 -11.71 17.02 14.50
CA PRO A 90 -10.56 16.48 13.77
C PRO A 90 -9.25 16.73 14.54
N GLY A 91 -8.85 15.83 15.44
CA GLY A 91 -7.60 15.98 16.17
C GLY A 91 -7.01 14.61 16.39
N ALA A 92 -5.99 14.26 15.61
CA ALA A 92 -5.17 13.09 15.87
C ALA A 92 -4.83 13.05 17.36
N SER A 93 -5.43 12.10 18.09
CA SER A 93 -4.91 11.80 19.42
C SER A 93 -3.43 11.50 19.20
N LYS A 94 -2.54 12.27 19.83
CA LYS A 94 -1.08 12.11 19.69
C LYS A 94 -0.67 10.63 19.87
N LYS A 95 -1.46 9.89 20.64
CA LYS A 95 -1.40 8.43 20.81
C LYS A 95 -1.54 7.64 19.50
N ARG A 96 -2.48 7.99 18.60
CA ARG A 96 -2.70 7.34 17.30
C ARG A 96 -1.54 7.57 16.33
N LEU A 97 -0.99 8.79 16.31
CA LEU A 97 0.23 9.08 15.55
C LEU A 97 1.43 8.31 16.10
N LEU A 98 1.53 8.17 17.43
CA LEU A 98 2.51 7.32 18.09
C LEU A 98 2.35 5.84 17.70
N TYR A 99 1.12 5.31 17.66
CA TYR A 99 0.88 3.94 17.20
C TYR A 99 1.26 3.75 15.73
N PHE A 100 0.92 4.71 14.86
CA PHE A 100 1.35 4.71 13.46
C PHE A 100 2.89 4.70 13.35
N ALA A 101 3.57 5.59 14.06
CA ALA A 101 5.03 5.63 14.09
C ALA A 101 5.65 4.33 14.63
N GLY A 102 5.02 3.73 15.64
CA GLY A 102 5.41 2.43 16.19
C GLY A 102 5.34 1.33 15.12
N ILE A 103 4.23 1.24 14.39
CA ILE A 103 4.06 0.29 13.29
C ILE A 103 5.11 0.52 12.20
N SER A 104 5.28 1.77 11.74
CA SER A 104 6.25 2.11 10.70
C SER A 104 7.70 1.84 11.10
N SER A 105 8.04 2.06 12.37
CA SER A 105 9.36 1.78 12.93
C SER A 105 9.62 0.27 13.02
N SER A 106 8.66 -0.48 13.55
CA SER A 106 8.76 -1.94 13.67
C SER A 106 8.90 -2.62 12.30
N ILE A 107 8.18 -2.15 11.28
CA ILE A 107 8.33 -2.63 9.91
C ILE A 107 9.75 -2.39 9.37
N GLY A 108 10.33 -1.21 9.65
CA GLY A 108 11.71 -0.90 9.25
C GLY A 108 12.73 -1.86 9.87
N ILE A 109 12.55 -2.17 11.16
CA ILE A 109 13.39 -3.15 11.88
C ILE A 109 13.20 -4.56 11.34
N LEU A 110 11.97 -4.96 10.99
CA LEU A 110 11.69 -6.30 10.44
C LEU A 110 12.32 -6.50 9.05
N MET A 111 12.46 -5.42 8.26
CA MET A 111 13.06 -5.46 6.93
C MET A 111 14.58 -5.31 6.91
N SER A 112 15.20 -4.92 8.01
CA SER A 112 16.61 -4.48 8.07
C SER A 112 17.59 -5.54 7.57
N ASP A 113 17.45 -6.81 8.01
CA ASP A 113 18.32 -7.93 7.61
C ASP A 113 18.25 -8.16 6.10
N TYR A 114 17.06 -8.07 5.52
CA TYR A 114 16.86 -8.29 4.10
C TYR A 114 17.47 -7.16 3.28
N ILE A 115 17.29 -5.92 3.73
CA ILE A 115 17.91 -4.75 3.09
C ILE A 115 19.43 -4.81 3.20
N ALA A 116 19.98 -5.22 4.35
CA ALA A 116 21.42 -5.42 4.53
C ALA A 116 21.99 -6.47 3.58
N TYR A 117 21.26 -7.59 3.39
CA TYR A 117 21.63 -8.63 2.42
C TYR A 117 21.63 -8.12 0.98
N VAL A 118 20.58 -7.40 0.56
CA VAL A 118 20.50 -6.83 -0.80
C VAL A 118 21.58 -5.77 -1.02
N ASN A 119 21.88 -4.96 0.00
CA ASN A 119 22.95 -3.96 -0.06
C ASN A 119 24.34 -4.61 -0.24
N TYR A 120 24.57 -5.76 0.39
CA TYR A 120 25.79 -6.56 0.17
C TYR A 120 25.86 -7.16 -1.24
N LEU A 121 24.71 -7.57 -1.80
CA LEU A 121 24.65 -8.08 -3.17
C LEU A 121 24.96 -7.00 -4.20
N ASN A 122 24.16 -5.93 -4.21
CA ASN A 122 24.36 -4.80 -5.09
C ASN A 122 23.64 -3.56 -4.52
N PRO A 123 24.37 -2.49 -4.13
CA PRO A 123 23.78 -1.33 -3.50
C PRO A 123 22.83 -0.55 -4.43
N SER A 124 22.96 -0.68 -5.76
CA SER A 124 22.10 0.00 -6.72
C SER A 124 20.66 -0.53 -6.75
N ILE A 125 20.41 -1.73 -6.22
CA ILE A 125 19.09 -2.36 -6.22
C ILE A 125 18.12 -1.62 -5.28
N LEU A 126 18.60 -1.17 -4.13
CA LEU A 126 17.78 -0.52 -3.11
C LEU A 126 17.10 0.77 -3.61
N PRO A 127 17.82 1.78 -4.14
CA PRO A 127 17.18 2.97 -4.70
C PRO A 127 16.31 2.65 -5.92
N LEU A 128 16.71 1.67 -6.75
CA LEU A 128 15.92 1.25 -7.90
C LEU A 128 14.55 0.68 -7.48
N ALA A 129 14.52 -0.17 -6.45
CA ALA A 129 13.29 -0.71 -5.89
C ALA A 129 12.42 0.39 -5.25
N PHE A 130 13.04 1.35 -4.55
CA PHE A 130 12.31 2.46 -3.93
C PHE A 130 11.64 3.36 -4.97
N PHE A 131 12.38 3.87 -5.95
CA PHE A 131 11.81 4.73 -6.99
C PHE A 131 10.86 3.97 -7.92
N GLY A 132 11.15 2.70 -8.22
CA GLY A 132 10.25 1.83 -8.98
C GLY A 132 8.91 1.63 -8.28
N SER A 133 8.93 1.34 -6.98
CA SER A 133 7.70 1.18 -6.19
C SER A 133 6.92 2.49 -6.04
N LEU A 134 7.61 3.61 -5.81
CA LEU A 134 6.98 4.94 -5.75
C LEU A 134 6.32 5.33 -7.08
N SER A 135 6.96 5.03 -8.20
CA SER A 135 6.42 5.31 -9.55
C SER A 135 5.14 4.51 -9.79
N ILE A 136 5.16 3.20 -9.52
CA ILE A 136 3.98 2.32 -9.66
C ILE A 136 2.86 2.78 -8.72
N PHE A 137 3.19 3.00 -7.44
CA PHE A 137 2.24 3.48 -6.44
C PHE A 137 1.57 4.79 -6.90
N SER A 138 2.35 5.77 -7.36
CA SER A 138 1.83 7.06 -7.82
C SER A 138 0.93 6.92 -9.04
N CYS A 139 1.30 6.07 -10.01
CA CYS A 139 0.50 5.83 -11.20
C CYS A 139 -0.85 5.18 -10.87
N PHE A 140 -0.83 4.12 -10.03
CA PHE A 140 -2.03 3.38 -9.63
C PHE A 140 -2.92 4.23 -8.72
N SER A 141 -2.34 4.93 -7.74
CA SER A 141 -3.06 5.88 -6.89
C SER A 141 -3.74 6.99 -7.71
N LEU A 142 -3.03 7.60 -8.67
CA LEU A 142 -3.60 8.63 -9.53
C LEU A 142 -4.73 8.08 -10.41
N SER A 143 -4.56 6.87 -10.95
CA SER A 143 -5.60 6.17 -11.70
C SER A 143 -6.85 5.92 -10.85
N ALA A 144 -6.69 5.49 -9.60
CA ALA A 144 -7.80 5.29 -8.67
C ALA A 144 -8.54 6.59 -8.36
N ILE A 145 -7.81 7.69 -8.15
CA ILE A 145 -8.40 9.01 -7.88
C ILE A 145 -9.28 9.48 -9.04
N PHE A 146 -8.85 9.22 -10.28
CA PHE A 146 -9.56 9.64 -11.48
C PHE A 146 -10.62 8.64 -11.96
N SER A 147 -10.65 7.42 -11.43
CA SER A 147 -11.59 6.38 -11.85
C SER A 147 -12.98 6.56 -11.21
N LYS A 148 -14.04 6.33 -12.00
CA LYS A 148 -15.43 6.60 -11.62
C LYS A 148 -16.02 5.42 -10.81
N ASN A 149 -15.88 5.48 -9.48
CA ASN A 149 -16.68 4.92 -8.35
C ASN A 149 -17.48 3.59 -8.42
N ARG A 150 -17.46 2.78 -9.49
CA ARG A 150 -18.28 1.56 -9.58
C ARG A 150 -17.50 0.25 -9.40
N ILE A 151 -16.17 0.31 -9.31
CA ILE A 151 -15.29 -0.87 -9.40
C ILE A 151 -14.82 -1.37 -8.02
N SER A 152 -14.92 -0.55 -6.95
CA SER A 152 -14.31 -0.86 -5.65
C SER A 152 -14.84 -2.16 -5.03
N LEU A 153 -16.15 -2.41 -5.01
CA LEU A 153 -16.71 -3.65 -4.41
C LEU A 153 -16.26 -4.92 -5.14
N PHE A 154 -16.31 -4.93 -6.48
CA PHE A 154 -15.86 -6.06 -7.29
C PHE A 154 -14.35 -6.31 -7.09
N LEU A 155 -13.56 -5.23 -7.12
CA LEU A 155 -12.12 -5.30 -6.91
C LEU A 155 -11.80 -5.85 -5.51
N GLY A 156 -12.49 -5.39 -4.47
CA GLY A 156 -12.31 -5.86 -3.09
C GLY A 156 -12.58 -7.36 -2.92
N THR A 157 -13.67 -7.87 -3.52
CA THR A 157 -13.98 -9.31 -3.47
C THR A 157 -12.90 -10.13 -4.16
N VAL A 158 -12.45 -9.70 -5.35
CA VAL A 158 -11.38 -10.38 -6.09
C VAL A 158 -10.08 -10.36 -5.29
N LEU A 159 -9.69 -9.23 -4.71
CA LEU A 159 -8.46 -9.12 -3.92
C LEU A 159 -8.52 -9.95 -2.64
N CYS A 160 -9.67 -9.99 -1.97
CA CYS A 160 -9.87 -10.84 -0.80
C CYS A 160 -9.72 -12.33 -1.16
N ALA A 161 -10.31 -12.76 -2.27
CA ALA A 161 -10.16 -14.13 -2.77
C ALA A 161 -8.71 -14.46 -3.10
N VAL A 162 -8.01 -13.58 -3.85
CA VAL A 162 -6.59 -13.75 -4.18
C VAL A 162 -5.74 -13.80 -2.91
N CYS A 163 -5.96 -12.90 -1.95
CA CYS A 163 -5.23 -12.86 -0.69
C CYS A 163 -5.42 -14.15 0.11
N SER A 164 -6.67 -14.66 0.21
CA SER A 164 -6.96 -15.92 0.90
C SER A 164 -6.26 -17.11 0.25
N TYR A 165 -6.20 -17.14 -1.09
CA TYR A 165 -5.54 -18.19 -1.84
C TYR A 165 -4.02 -18.12 -1.71
N VAL A 166 -3.44 -16.92 -1.77
CA VAL A 166 -2.02 -16.67 -1.52
C VAL A 166 -1.64 -17.10 -0.10
N ALA A 167 -2.47 -16.81 0.90
CA ALA A 167 -2.26 -17.22 2.28
C ALA A 167 -2.28 -18.75 2.43
N LEU A 168 -3.27 -19.42 1.81
CA LEU A 168 -3.36 -20.88 1.80
C LEU A 168 -2.16 -21.52 1.13
N ILE A 169 -1.76 -21.04 -0.06
CA ILE A 169 -0.57 -21.56 -0.75
C ILE A 169 0.69 -21.29 0.06
N SER A 170 0.82 -20.13 0.69
CA SER A 170 1.98 -19.80 1.54
C SER A 170 2.06 -20.75 2.74
N PHE A 171 0.92 -21.08 3.35
CA PHE A 171 0.85 -22.06 4.43
C PHE A 171 1.22 -23.47 3.95
N MET A 172 0.74 -23.91 2.79
CA MET A 172 1.15 -25.19 2.22
C MET A 172 2.64 -25.21 1.84
N ASN A 173 3.15 -24.11 1.28
CA ASN A 173 4.55 -24.00 0.88
C ASN A 173 5.50 -23.99 2.08
N PHE A 174 5.04 -23.59 3.27
CA PHE A 174 5.81 -23.73 4.49
C PHE A 174 6.22 -25.18 4.77
N PHE A 175 5.35 -26.16 4.44
CA PHE A 175 5.65 -27.58 4.58
C PHE A 175 6.40 -28.16 3.37
N ILE A 176 6.01 -27.76 2.15
CA ILE A 176 6.55 -28.31 0.89
C ILE A 176 7.93 -27.73 0.54
N ARG A 177 8.17 -26.45 0.88
CA ARG A 177 9.40 -25.69 0.63
C ARG A 177 9.83 -25.64 -0.85
N SER A 178 8.87 -25.46 -1.76
CA SER A 178 9.13 -25.44 -3.20
C SER A 178 9.57 -24.06 -3.70
N ARG A 179 10.73 -24.01 -4.38
CA ARG A 179 11.25 -22.78 -5.00
C ARG A 179 10.34 -22.20 -6.10
N TYR A 180 9.62 -23.06 -6.81
CA TYR A 180 8.70 -22.62 -7.87
C TYR A 180 7.44 -21.96 -7.28
N ILE A 181 6.94 -22.48 -6.17
CA ILE A 181 5.81 -21.90 -5.45
C ILE A 181 6.22 -20.56 -4.85
N ASP A 182 7.38 -20.47 -4.21
CA ASP A 182 7.91 -19.20 -3.69
C ASP A 182 8.06 -18.11 -4.76
N ALA A 183 8.59 -18.48 -5.94
CA ALA A 183 8.69 -17.54 -7.07
C ALA A 183 7.30 -17.07 -7.54
N THR A 184 6.35 -18.01 -7.65
CA THR A 184 4.97 -17.69 -8.05
C THR A 184 4.28 -16.77 -7.04
N LEU A 185 4.39 -17.09 -5.75
CA LEU A 185 3.85 -16.27 -4.66
C LEU A 185 4.41 -14.85 -4.68
N LEU A 186 5.68 -14.70 -5.00
CA LEU A 186 6.34 -13.40 -5.09
C LEU A 186 5.81 -12.55 -6.25
N TYR A 187 5.59 -13.11 -7.43
CA TYR A 187 5.00 -12.36 -8.55
C TYR A 187 3.50 -12.08 -8.33
N VAL A 188 2.74 -13.06 -7.85
CA VAL A 188 1.31 -12.88 -7.53
C VAL A 188 1.15 -11.83 -6.43
N GLY A 189 1.97 -11.88 -5.38
CA GLY A 189 1.97 -10.89 -4.31
C GLY A 189 2.28 -9.49 -4.82
N PHE A 190 3.23 -9.33 -5.73
CA PHE A 190 3.54 -8.05 -6.35
C PHE A 190 2.34 -7.44 -7.09
N PHE A 191 1.65 -8.21 -7.94
CA PHE A 191 0.43 -7.74 -8.62
C PHE A 191 -0.73 -7.51 -7.65
N MET A 192 -0.84 -8.31 -6.59
CA MET A 192 -1.83 -8.14 -5.54
C MET A 192 -1.66 -6.79 -4.83
N TYR A 193 -0.44 -6.41 -4.45
CA TYR A 193 -0.17 -5.09 -3.85
C TYR A 193 -0.45 -3.93 -4.82
N MET A 194 -0.20 -4.07 -6.12
CA MET A 194 -0.67 -3.07 -7.10
C MET A 194 -2.19 -2.92 -7.09
N GLY A 195 -2.91 -4.04 -6.98
CA GLY A 195 -4.35 -4.05 -6.81
C GLY A 195 -4.79 -3.35 -5.52
N PHE A 196 -4.11 -3.62 -4.40
CA PHE A 196 -4.45 -2.99 -3.12
C PHE A 196 -4.29 -1.48 -3.18
N VAL A 197 -3.22 -0.95 -3.79
CA VAL A 197 -3.06 0.50 -3.98
C VAL A 197 -4.27 1.12 -4.68
N LEU A 198 -4.77 0.49 -5.76
CA LEU A 198 -5.99 0.95 -6.43
C LEU A 198 -7.21 0.89 -5.52
N PHE A 199 -7.41 -0.24 -4.86
CA PHE A 199 -8.57 -0.50 -4.01
C PHE A 199 -8.63 0.42 -2.79
N ASP A 200 -7.53 0.54 -2.04
CA ASP A 200 -7.43 1.35 -0.83
C ASP A 200 -7.51 2.85 -1.14
N THR A 201 -6.99 3.28 -2.29
CA THR A 201 -7.17 4.67 -2.75
C THR A 201 -8.64 4.95 -3.08
N GLN A 202 -9.35 4.00 -3.70
CA GLN A 202 -10.79 4.13 -3.97
C GLN A 202 -11.63 4.11 -2.69
N ILE A 203 -11.32 3.22 -1.74
CA ILE A 203 -12.00 3.17 -0.45
C ILE A 203 -11.78 4.46 0.33
N THR A 204 -10.56 4.97 0.37
CA THR A 204 -10.22 6.24 1.03
C THR A 204 -11.10 7.39 0.57
N LEU A 205 -11.34 7.50 -0.74
CA LEU A 205 -12.24 8.50 -1.34
C LEU A 205 -13.71 8.22 -1.05
N PHE A 206 -14.11 6.95 -1.10
CA PHE A 206 -15.47 6.54 -0.81
C PHE A 206 -15.86 6.82 0.65
N ASP A 207 -14.99 6.47 1.59
CA ASP A 207 -15.18 6.70 3.02
C ASP A 207 -15.21 8.18 3.36
N PHE A 208 -14.38 9.00 2.70
CA PHE A 208 -14.44 10.45 2.83
C PHE A 208 -15.81 11.00 2.40
N ARG A 209 -16.35 10.53 1.26
CA ARG A 209 -17.68 10.94 0.76
C ARG A 209 -18.83 10.49 1.67
N ARG A 210 -18.65 9.39 2.42
CA ARG A 210 -19.58 8.92 3.45
C ARG A 210 -19.46 9.66 4.78
N GLY A 211 -18.53 10.60 4.90
CA GLY A 211 -18.31 11.40 6.11
C GLY A 211 -17.24 10.85 7.06
N ASN A 212 -16.61 9.71 6.75
CA ASN A 212 -15.48 9.19 7.51
C ASN A 212 -14.18 9.88 7.05
N LYS A 213 -13.72 10.87 7.81
CA LYS A 213 -12.49 11.63 7.50
C LYS A 213 -11.31 11.21 8.38
N ASP A 214 -11.22 9.93 8.72
CA ASP A 214 -10.10 9.38 9.50
C ASP A 214 -8.83 9.19 8.64
N TYR A 215 -8.06 10.27 8.51
CA TYR A 215 -6.87 10.27 7.66
C TYR A 215 -5.74 9.35 8.17
N ILE A 216 -5.68 9.03 9.48
CA ILE A 216 -4.64 8.15 10.01
C ILE A 216 -4.89 6.72 9.54
N MET A 217 -6.16 6.26 9.60
CA MET A 217 -6.52 4.92 9.17
C MET A 217 -6.33 4.75 7.65
N HIS A 218 -6.76 5.75 6.87
CA HIS A 218 -6.54 5.71 5.43
C HIS A 218 -5.05 5.77 5.07
N SER A 219 -4.26 6.53 5.84
CA SER A 219 -2.80 6.60 5.66
C SER A 219 -2.08 5.31 5.98
N ILE A 220 -2.49 4.56 7.02
CA ILE A 220 -1.81 3.30 7.35
C ILE A 220 -2.06 2.23 6.30
N CYS A 221 -3.28 2.14 5.76
CA CYS A 221 -3.60 1.21 4.67
C CYS A 221 -2.73 1.46 3.43
N LEU A 222 -2.73 2.70 2.93
CA LEU A 222 -1.89 3.08 1.78
C LEU A 222 -0.38 2.96 2.06
N TYR A 223 0.05 3.19 3.30
CA TYR A 223 1.44 2.99 3.70
C TYR A 223 1.84 1.50 3.65
N LEU A 224 0.99 0.60 4.15
CA LEU A 224 1.22 -0.85 4.10
C LEU A 224 1.26 -1.36 2.65
N ASP A 225 0.43 -0.80 1.77
CA ASP A 225 0.47 -1.11 0.35
C ASP A 225 1.79 -0.70 -0.30
N LEU A 226 2.26 0.52 -0.02
CA LEU A 226 3.53 1.00 -0.55
C LEU A 226 4.71 0.14 -0.05
N VAL A 227 4.76 -0.16 1.25
CA VAL A 227 5.78 -1.04 1.83
C VAL A 227 5.70 -2.43 1.22
N GLY A 228 4.50 -3.01 1.11
CA GLY A 228 4.29 -4.32 0.49
C GLY A 228 4.79 -4.35 -0.96
N LEU A 229 4.46 -3.35 -1.76
CA LEU A 229 4.92 -3.22 -3.13
C LEU A 229 6.44 -3.06 -3.21
N PHE A 230 7.04 -2.23 -2.35
CA PHE A 230 8.49 -2.06 -2.24
C PHE A 230 9.20 -3.37 -1.88
N THR A 231 8.72 -4.09 -0.86
CA THR A 231 9.33 -5.36 -0.40
C THR A 231 9.36 -6.41 -1.51
N HIS A 232 8.27 -6.54 -2.28
CA HIS A 232 8.15 -7.50 -3.35
C HIS A 232 9.05 -7.13 -4.53
N LEU A 233 9.08 -5.84 -4.90
CA LEU A 233 9.95 -5.36 -5.97
C LEU A 233 11.44 -5.51 -5.60
N LEU A 234 11.81 -5.20 -4.35
CA LEU A 234 13.15 -5.42 -3.82
C LEU A 234 13.53 -6.90 -3.90
N ARG A 235 12.60 -7.80 -3.57
CA ARG A 235 12.82 -9.25 -3.63
C ARG A 235 12.96 -9.78 -5.05
N ILE A 236 12.17 -9.29 -6.00
CA ILE A 236 12.30 -9.60 -7.42
C ILE A 236 13.69 -9.19 -7.94
N LEU A 237 14.11 -7.96 -7.66
CA LEU A 237 15.40 -7.44 -8.12
C LEU A 237 16.58 -8.16 -7.46
N GLY A 238 16.49 -8.43 -6.15
CA GLY A 238 17.50 -9.19 -5.41
C GLY A 238 17.70 -10.61 -5.95
N GLN A 239 16.61 -11.34 -6.20
CA GLN A 239 16.69 -12.69 -6.80
C GLN A 239 17.25 -12.69 -8.21
N LYS A 240 16.94 -11.64 -9.00
CA LYS A 240 17.49 -11.50 -10.36
C LYS A 240 19.00 -11.29 -10.33
N GLU A 241 19.50 -10.49 -9.40
CA GLU A 241 20.94 -10.23 -9.28
C GLU A 241 21.70 -11.44 -8.73
N GLU A 242 21.13 -12.15 -7.75
CA GLU A 242 21.73 -13.38 -7.21
C GLU A 242 21.93 -14.44 -8.30
N LYS A 243 20.97 -14.56 -9.24
CA LYS A 243 21.06 -15.48 -10.38
C LYS A 243 22.11 -15.07 -11.41
N LYS A 244 22.47 -13.79 -11.52
CA LYS A 244 23.53 -13.35 -12.44
C LYS A 244 24.93 -13.61 -11.89
N LYS A 245 25.08 -13.72 -10.57
CA LYS A 245 26.36 -14.00 -9.90
C LYS A 245 26.66 -15.49 -9.76
N LYS A 246 25.66 -16.36 -10.00
CA LYS A 246 25.80 -17.82 -10.07
C LYS A 246 26.03 -18.25 -11.51
#